data_AF-A0A0F8ERW0-F1
#
_entry.id   AF-A0A0F8ERW0-F1
#
_cell.length_a   1.000
_cell.length_b   1.000
_cell.length_c   1.000
_cell.angle_alpha   90.00
_cell.angle_beta   90.00
_cell.angle_gamma   90.00
#
_symmetry.space_group_name_H-M   'P 1'
#
loop_
_entity.id
_entity.type
_entity.pdbx_description
1 polymer ?
#
loop_
_entity_poly.entity_id
_entity_poly.type
_entity_poly.pdbx_seq_one_letter_code
_entity_poly.pdbx_strand_id
1 'polypeptide(L)' 'METFGNNAFSELKDAEYFIKILRQHLPELREKYSVSYLGIFGSYIRGEQTEDSDLDILVQFEKKPGLLK' A
#
# COMPACT_ATOMS: atom_id res chain seq x y z
N MET A 1 -12.20 -35.98 20.24
CA MET A 1 -13.00 -34.95 19.56
C MET A 1 -12.03 -33.88 19.12
N GLU A 2 -11.77 -33.84 17.81
CA GLU A 2 -10.72 -33.01 17.21
C GLU A 2 -10.93 -31.54 17.54
N THR A 3 -9.86 -30.88 17.98
CA THR A 3 -9.81 -29.43 18.11
C THR A 3 -9.95 -28.83 16.72
N PHE A 4 -11.08 -28.16 16.46
CA PHE A 4 -11.26 -27.36 15.25
C PHE A 4 -10.14 -26.33 15.20
N GLY A 5 -9.21 -26.57 14.28
CA GLY A 5 -8.05 -25.74 14.02
C GLY A 5 -8.47 -24.31 13.74
N ASN A 6 -7.61 -23.41 14.20
CA ASN A 6 -7.70 -21.98 13.99
C ASN A 6 -7.93 -21.67 12.50
N ASN A 7 -9.17 -21.35 12.14
CA ASN A 7 -9.41 -20.58 10.92
C ASN A 7 -9.09 -19.13 11.26
N ALA A 8 -7.80 -18.79 11.24
CA ALA A 8 -7.40 -17.44 10.95
C ALA A 8 -7.89 -17.15 9.53
N PHE A 9 -9.12 -16.63 9.41
CA PHE A 9 -9.51 -15.92 8.21
C PHE A 9 -8.50 -14.79 8.07
N SER A 10 -7.53 -14.96 7.18
CA SER A 10 -6.74 -13.86 6.67
C SER A 10 -7.75 -12.88 6.06
N GLU A 11 -8.04 -11.80 6.78
CA GLU A 11 -8.73 -10.67 6.17
C GLU A 11 -7.78 -10.11 5.11
N LEU A 12 -7.86 -10.66 3.90
CA LEU A 12 -7.18 -10.15 2.72
C LEU A 12 -7.47 -8.65 2.66
N LYS A 13 -6.43 -7.86 2.88
CA LYS A 13 -6.54 -6.40 2.84
C LYS A 13 -6.75 -6.00 1.39
N ASP A 14 -7.66 -5.05 1.17
CA ASP A 14 -7.97 -4.53 -0.15
C ASP A 14 -7.26 -3.19 -0.40
N ALA A 15 -7.43 -2.64 -1.60
CA ALA A 15 -6.84 -1.34 -1.93
C ALA A 15 -7.32 -0.22 -1.00
N GLU A 16 -8.57 -0.26 -0.53
CA GLU A 16 -9.16 0.76 0.35
C GLU A 16 -8.46 0.79 1.72
N TYR A 17 -8.13 -0.38 2.26
CA TYR A 17 -7.32 -0.50 3.48
C TYR A 17 -5.98 0.24 3.34
N PHE A 18 -5.26 0.00 2.24
CA PHE A 18 -3.96 0.64 2.01
C PHE A 18 -4.07 2.12 1.66
N ILE A 19 -5.10 2.55 0.92
CA ILE A 19 -5.35 3.96 0.64
C ILE A 19 -5.48 4.77 1.92
N LYS A 20 -6.15 4.23 2.96
CA LYS A 20 -6.28 4.90 4.26
C LYS A 20 -4.93 5.12 4.93
N ILE A 21 -4.06 4.10 4.92
CA ILE A 21 -2.70 4.19 5.47
C ILE A 21 -1.87 5.22 4.70
N LEU A 22 -1.87 5.15 3.36
CA LEU A 22 -1.12 6.08 2.52
C LEU A 22 -1.57 7.53 2.73
N ARG A 23 -2.87 7.78 2.88
CA ARG A 23 -3.40 9.12 3.18
C ARG A 23 -2.96 9.64 4.55
N GLN A 24 -2.89 8.77 5.56
CA GLN A 24 -2.41 9.15 6.89
C GLN A 24 -0.94 9.58 6.88
N HIS A 25 -0.10 8.93 6.08
CA HIS A 25 1.33 9.25 5.99
C HIS A 25 1.68 10.31 4.94
N LEU A 26 0.79 10.65 4.01
CA LEU A 26 1.05 11.61 2.94
C LEU A 26 1.59 12.97 3.45
N PRO A 27 1.08 13.57 4.56
CA PRO A 27 1.64 14.82 5.08
C PRO A 27 3.13 14.72 5.45
N GLU A 28 3.53 13.67 6.16
CA GLU A 28 4.94 13.42 6.53
C GLU A 28 5.80 13.19 5.29
N LEU A 29 5.32 12.38 4.35
CA LEU A 29 6.03 12.07 3.10
C LEU A 29 6.20 13.31 2.22
N ARG A 30 5.19 14.20 2.21
CA ARG A 30 5.26 15.48 1.50
C ARG A 30 6.33 16.39 2.11
N GLU A 31 6.34 16.53 3.43
CA GLU A 31 7.32 17.38 4.13
C GLU A 31 8.75 16.87 3.94
N LYS A 32 8.97 15.56 4.16
CA LYS A 32 10.32 14.98 4.20
C LYS A 32 10.91 14.66 2.83
N TYR A 33 10.06 14.26 1.88
CA TYR A 33 10.50 13.73 0.59
C TYR A 33 9.93 14.48 -0.62
N SER A 34 9.19 15.57 -0.41
CA SER A 34 8.53 16.32 -1.49
C SER A 34 7.56 15.46 -2.32
N VAL A 35 6.92 14.46 -1.72
CA VAL A 35 5.87 13.66 -2.38
C VAL A 35 4.62 14.52 -2.57
N SER A 36 4.13 14.65 -3.81
CA SER A 36 2.90 15.36 -4.15
C SER A 36 1.68 14.45 -4.21
N TYR A 37 1.87 13.19 -4.58
CA TYR A 37 0.80 12.23 -4.81
C TYR A 37 1.26 10.79 -4.61
N LEU A 38 0.36 9.96 -4.09
CA LEU A 38 0.49 8.51 -3.96
C LEU A 38 -0.72 7.85 -4.61
N GLY A 39 -0.48 6.86 -5.46
CA GLY A 39 -1.54 6.04 -6.07
C GLY A 39 -1.19 4.56 -5.95
N ILE A 40 -2.19 3.72 -5.68
CA ILE A 40 -2.03 2.26 -5.77
C ILE A 40 -2.32 1.85 -7.22
N PHE A 41 -1.51 0.94 -7.75
CA PHE A 41 -1.75 0.30 -9.03
C PHE A 41 -1.54 -1.21 -8.92
N GLY A 42 -1.50 -1.91 -10.06
CA GLY A 42 -1.22 -3.34 -10.04
C GLY A 42 -2.42 -4.22 -9.63
N SER A 43 -2.11 -5.38 -9.06
CA SER A 43 -3.07 -6.45 -8.74
C SER A 43 -4.20 -5.99 -7.81
N TYR A 44 -3.90 -5.11 -6.85
CA TYR A 44 -4.84 -4.56 -5.87
C TYR A 44 -6.00 -3.76 -6.48
N ILE A 45 -5.76 -3.05 -7.58
CA ILE A 45 -6.82 -2.31 -8.28
C ILE A 45 -7.60 -3.22 -9.22
N ARG A 46 -6.97 -4.30 -9.73
CA ARG A 46 -7.63 -5.28 -10.62
C ARG A 46 -8.43 -6.34 -9.87
N GLY A 47 -8.29 -6.43 -8.54
CA GLY A 47 -8.91 -7.50 -7.75
C GLY A 47 -8.24 -8.86 -7.93
N GLU A 48 -7.00 -8.88 -8.41
CA GLU A 48 -6.21 -10.08 -8.69
C GLU A 48 -5.16 -10.37 -7.61
N GLN A 49 -5.16 -9.60 -6.51
CA GLN A 49 -4.22 -9.79 -5.42
C GLN A 49 -4.48 -11.09 -4.66
N THR A 50 -3.39 -11.71 -4.23
CA THR A 50 -3.35 -12.89 -3.35
C THR A 50 -2.67 -12.50 -2.03
N GLU A 51 -2.59 -13.43 -1.08
CA GLU A 51 -1.89 -13.19 0.19
C GLU A 51 -0.39 -12.88 0.00
N ASP A 52 0.20 -13.39 -1.08
CA ASP A 52 1.62 -13.20 -1.42
C ASP A 52 1.85 -12.04 -2.39
N SER A 53 0.81 -11.23 -2.71
CA SER A 53 0.95 -10.13 -3.65
C SER A 53 1.65 -8.92 -3.05
N ASP A 54 2.60 -8.36 -3.81
CA ASP A 54 3.21 -7.06 -3.50
C ASP A 54 2.20 -5.92 -3.67
N LEU A 55 2.43 -4.83 -2.93
CA LEU A 55 1.68 -3.58 -3.08
C LEU A 55 2.44 -2.60 -3.97
N ASP A 56 1.96 -2.42 -5.19
CA ASP A 56 2.51 -1.48 -6.15
C ASP A 56 2.03 -0.03 -5.91
N ILE A 57 2.97 0.89 -5.70
CA ILE A 57 2.68 2.31 -5.40
C ILE A 57 3.36 3.24 -6.41
N LEU A 58 2.55 4.08 -7.06
CA LEU A 58 3.02 5.18 -7.89
C LEU A 58 3.23 6.40 -7.01
N VAL A 59 4.42 6.98 -7.09
CA VAL A 59 4.80 8.18 -6.34
C VAL A 59 5.07 9.31 -7.31
N GLN A 60 4.39 10.45 -7.12
CA GLN A 60 4.74 11.69 -7.79
C GLN A 60 5.41 12.63 -6.78
N PHE A 61 6.43 13.36 -7.24
CA PHE A 61 7.17 14.31 -6.42
C PHE A 61 6.98 15.73 -6.95
N GLU A 62 6.87 16.72 -6.06
CA GLU A 62 6.85 18.15 -6.40
C GLU A 62 8.21 18.60 -6.96
N LYS A 63 9.28 17.96 -6.52
CA LYS A 63 10.66 18.22 -6.94
C LYS A 63 11.27 16.91 -7.40
N LYS A 64 12.12 16.96 -8.42
CA LYS A 64 12.83 15.76 -8.88
C LYS A 64 13.60 15.16 -7.69
N PRO A 65 13.30 13.91 -7.28
CA PRO A 65 14.04 13.28 -6.20
C PRO A 65 15.49 13.05 -6.65
N GLY A 66 16.43 13.22 -5.72
CA GLY A 66 17.80 12.76 -5.94
C GLY A 66 17.82 11.24 -6.04
N LEU A 67 18.51 10.69 -7.03
CA LEU A 67 18.59 9.23 -7.23
C LEU A 67 19.75 8.58 -6.46
N LEU A 68 20.78 9.36 -6.11
CA LEU A 68 21.97 8.91 -5.39
C LEU A 68 22.48 10.03 -4.47
N LYS A 69 23.10 9.64 -3.36
CA LYS A 69 23.95 10.50 -2.53
C LYS A 69 25.41 10.24 -2.87
#